data_AF-A0A1E9EDX2-F1
#
_entry.id   AF-A0A1E9EDX2-F1
#
_cell.length_a   1.000
_cell.length_b   1.000
_cell.length_c   1.000
_cell.angle_alpha   90.00
_cell.angle_beta   90.00
_cell.angle_gamma   90.00
#
_symmetry.space_group_name_H-M   'P 1'
#
loop_
_entity.id
_entity.type
_entity.pdbx_description
1 polymer ?
#
loop_
_entity_poly.entity_id
_entity_poly.type
_entity_poly.pdbx_seq_one_letter_code
_entity_poly.pdbx_strand_id
1 'polypeptide(L)'
;MLREDGRKFNEERKIKITKNINIYAEGSVLIEVGNTKVICTASVTDKVPSFLRGTGKGWVTAEYSMLPRATNERNPREASKGKLSGRTVEIQRLIGRALRASIDLEKLGERLITIDCDVIQADGGTRTTSITGGYIALALAIKKLLDEKILEENPLISNVAAISVGKINSELMVDLKYSEDFAAEVDMNVIMNKKGEFIEVQGTGEESTFTRAELNQLLDLAENSIKRLIELQDKIINQENLKIFLATANKHKIDEISDIFSGIENVEILSIKDGIEIPEVIEDGKTFEDNSKKKALEISKFLNMITIADDSGLCVEALNGDPGVYSARYSGTGNDLKNNEKLIENLKNIENRNAKFVSVITLAKPNGETYSFRGEIEGKIIDTPKGNTGFGYDPHFYVEEYQKTLAELPELKNKISHRAKALEKLKKELKNIL
;
A
#
# COMPACT_ATOMS: atom_id res chain seq x y z
N MET A 1 -23.78 -22.89 -24.17
CA MET A 1 -22.57 -22.42 -24.88
C MET A 1 -21.62 -21.87 -23.83
N LEU A 2 -20.29 -22.03 -23.96
CA LEU A 2 -19.34 -21.37 -23.05
C LEU A 2 -19.17 -19.91 -23.47
N ARG A 3 -19.00 -18.99 -22.52
CA ARG A 3 -18.65 -17.59 -22.82
C ARG A 3 -17.28 -17.55 -23.51
N GLU A 4 -17.05 -16.55 -24.36
CA GLU A 4 -15.79 -16.41 -25.11
C GLU A 4 -14.54 -16.37 -24.21
N ASP A 5 -14.69 -15.89 -22.98
CA ASP A 5 -13.63 -15.78 -21.98
C ASP A 5 -13.56 -16.99 -21.02
N GLY A 6 -14.37 -18.04 -21.26
CA GLY A 6 -14.38 -19.27 -20.50
C GLY A 6 -15.14 -19.23 -19.17
N ARG A 7 -15.75 -18.10 -18.80
CA ARG A 7 -16.53 -17.96 -17.56
C ARG A 7 -17.88 -18.69 -17.63
N LYS A 8 -18.40 -19.04 -16.46
CA LYS A 8 -19.81 -19.44 -16.28
C LYS A 8 -20.75 -18.23 -16.42
N PHE A 9 -22.04 -18.50 -16.61
CA PHE A 9 -23.04 -17.45 -16.70
C PHE A 9 -23.28 -16.70 -15.38
N ASN A 10 -23.03 -17.35 -14.25
CA ASN A 10 -23.15 -16.77 -12.90
C ASN A 10 -21.80 -16.37 -12.28
N GLU A 11 -20.80 -16.11 -13.12
CA GLU A 11 -19.43 -15.80 -12.74
C GLU A 11 -19.01 -14.42 -13.28
N GLU A 12 -18.56 -13.57 -12.36
CA GLU A 12 -18.01 -12.26 -12.64
C GLU A 12 -16.62 -12.36 -13.25
N ARG A 13 -16.17 -11.31 -13.95
CA ARG A 13 -14.78 -11.20 -14.39
C ARG A 13 -13.87 -11.08 -13.17
N LYS A 14 -12.59 -11.40 -13.38
CA LYS A 14 -11.56 -11.25 -12.34
C LYS A 14 -11.53 -9.80 -11.84
N ILE A 15 -11.64 -9.63 -10.52
CA ILE A 15 -11.63 -8.32 -9.87
C ILE A 15 -10.30 -8.12 -9.16
N LYS A 16 -9.67 -6.96 -9.38
CA LYS A 16 -8.49 -6.50 -8.65
C LYS A 16 -8.70 -5.04 -8.23
N ILE A 17 -8.35 -4.72 -6.99
CA ILE A 17 -8.48 -3.37 -6.44
C ILE A 17 -7.13 -2.98 -5.83
N THR A 18 -6.59 -1.84 -6.26
CA THR A 18 -5.36 -1.24 -5.71
C THR A 18 -5.73 0.06 -5.01
N LYS A 19 -5.41 0.19 -3.72
CA LYS A 19 -5.69 1.38 -2.90
C LYS A 19 -4.61 2.46 -3.07
N ASN A 20 -4.94 3.68 -2.66
CA ASN A 20 -3.99 4.79 -2.46
C ASN A 20 -3.17 5.13 -3.72
N ILE A 21 -3.78 5.00 -4.90
CA ILE A 21 -3.14 5.28 -6.18
C ILE A 21 -2.92 6.77 -6.44
N ASN A 22 -3.60 7.63 -5.68
CA ASN A 22 -3.47 9.08 -5.73
C ASN A 22 -3.08 9.59 -4.34
N ILE A 23 -1.94 10.26 -4.25
CA ILE A 23 -1.36 10.77 -2.99
C ILE A 23 -2.11 11.99 -2.43
N TYR A 24 -2.94 12.66 -3.23
CA TYR A 24 -3.63 13.88 -2.86
C TYR A 24 -5.06 13.62 -2.39
N ALA A 25 -5.76 12.69 -3.02
CA ALA A 25 -7.15 12.37 -2.66
C ALA A 25 -7.23 11.75 -1.25
N GLU A 26 -8.26 12.11 -0.48
CA GLU A 26 -8.49 11.52 0.85
C GLU A 26 -8.78 10.02 0.77
N GLY A 27 -9.38 9.57 -0.33
CA GLY A 27 -9.50 8.15 -0.66
C GLY A 27 -9.33 7.92 -2.15
N SER A 28 -8.59 6.87 -2.53
CA SER A 28 -8.40 6.55 -3.95
C SER A 28 -8.24 5.06 -4.20
N VAL A 29 -8.80 4.58 -5.31
CA VAL A 29 -8.63 3.20 -5.78
C VAL A 29 -8.52 3.12 -7.30
N LEU A 30 -7.71 2.18 -7.79
CA LEU A 30 -7.86 1.62 -9.13
C LEU A 30 -8.64 0.31 -8.99
N ILE A 31 -9.84 0.26 -9.58
CA ILE A 31 -10.63 -0.96 -9.67
C ILE A 31 -10.52 -1.53 -11.09
N GLU A 32 -10.19 -2.81 -11.19
CA GLU A 32 -10.06 -3.58 -12.42
C GLU A 32 -11.08 -4.73 -12.39
N VAL A 33 -12.00 -4.78 -13.36
CA VAL A 33 -13.01 -5.85 -13.54
C VAL A 33 -12.82 -6.42 -14.94
N GLY A 34 -12.09 -7.54 -15.03
CA GLY A 34 -11.55 -8.02 -16.29
C GLY A 34 -10.64 -6.96 -16.93
N ASN A 35 -11.01 -6.51 -18.14
CA ASN A 35 -10.29 -5.43 -18.83
C ASN A 35 -10.85 -4.03 -18.53
N THR A 36 -11.98 -3.91 -17.85
CA THR A 36 -12.49 -2.59 -17.45
C THR A 36 -11.67 -2.07 -16.28
N LYS A 37 -11.12 -0.85 -16.41
CA LYS A 37 -10.28 -0.21 -15.40
C LYS A 37 -10.76 1.20 -15.14
N VAL A 38 -11.03 1.49 -13.88
CA VAL A 38 -11.55 2.78 -13.43
C VAL A 38 -10.72 3.28 -12.25
N ILE A 39 -10.22 4.50 -12.36
CA ILE A 39 -9.66 5.26 -11.24
C ILE A 39 -10.83 5.94 -10.53
N CYS A 40 -10.96 5.69 -9.24
CA CYS A 40 -11.95 6.35 -8.39
C CYS A 40 -11.23 7.14 -7.31
N THR A 41 -11.46 8.45 -7.24
CA THR A 41 -10.96 9.31 -6.17
C THR A 41 -12.10 9.95 -5.41
N ALA A 42 -11.93 10.10 -4.10
CA ALA A 42 -12.83 10.83 -3.23
C ALA A 42 -12.08 12.05 -2.69
N SER A 43 -12.59 13.24 -3.03
CA SER A 43 -12.02 14.53 -2.63
C SER A 43 -12.97 15.23 -1.67
N VAL A 44 -12.47 15.63 -0.50
CA VAL A 44 -13.27 16.29 0.55
C VAL A 44 -13.06 17.80 0.50
N THR A 45 -14.14 18.57 0.58
CA THR A 45 -14.08 20.04 0.69
C THR A 45 -15.01 20.55 1.79
N ASP A 46 -14.56 21.57 2.53
CA ASP A 46 -15.37 22.25 3.57
C ASP A 46 -16.36 23.25 2.96
N LYS A 47 -17.06 22.81 1.91
CA LYS A 47 -18.09 23.58 1.21
C LYS A 47 -19.26 22.65 0.94
N VAL A 48 -20.47 23.22 0.85
CA VAL A 48 -21.66 22.52 0.40
C VAL A 48 -22.35 23.29 -0.73
N PRO A 49 -23.17 22.62 -1.56
CA PRO A 49 -24.05 23.31 -2.49
C PRO A 49 -24.87 24.41 -1.80
N SER A 50 -25.21 25.47 -2.54
CA SER A 50 -25.89 26.65 -1.98
C SER A 50 -27.19 26.33 -1.26
N PHE A 51 -27.92 25.30 -1.72
CA PHE A 51 -29.19 24.86 -1.11
C PHE A 51 -29.04 24.08 0.21
N LEU A 52 -27.81 23.71 0.60
CA LEU A 52 -27.50 23.01 1.87
C LEU A 52 -26.75 23.88 2.89
N ARG A 53 -26.38 25.11 2.51
CA ARG A 53 -25.63 26.00 3.40
C ARG A 53 -26.44 26.34 4.65
N GLY A 54 -25.86 26.14 5.82
CA GLY A 54 -26.49 26.40 7.12
C GLY A 54 -27.48 25.32 7.58
N THR A 55 -27.55 24.18 6.87
CA THR A 55 -28.43 23.06 7.26
C THR A 55 -27.75 22.05 8.16
N GLY A 56 -26.42 22.13 8.32
CA GLY A 56 -25.61 21.12 9.01
C GLY A 56 -25.39 19.84 8.21
N LYS A 57 -25.95 19.73 6.99
CA LYS A 57 -25.86 18.53 6.15
C LYS A 57 -24.76 18.63 5.11
N GLY A 58 -24.07 17.53 4.91
CA GLY A 58 -23.09 17.34 3.85
C GLY A 58 -23.72 16.91 2.53
N TRP A 59 -22.86 16.65 1.56
CA TRP A 59 -23.28 16.18 0.25
C TRP A 59 -22.24 15.25 -0.37
N VAL A 60 -22.71 14.25 -1.11
CA VAL A 60 -21.86 13.43 -1.98
C VAL A 60 -22.29 13.66 -3.42
N THR A 61 -21.35 13.98 -4.29
CA THR A 61 -21.57 14.12 -5.74
C THR A 61 -20.57 13.27 -6.51
N ALA A 62 -20.77 13.12 -7.82
CA ALA A 62 -19.84 12.38 -8.67
C ALA A 62 -19.60 13.05 -10.01
N GLU A 63 -18.37 12.94 -10.47
CA GLU A 63 -17.96 13.22 -11.84
C GLU A 63 -17.51 11.91 -12.50
N TYR A 64 -17.82 11.76 -13.79
CA TYR A 64 -17.50 10.56 -14.54
C TYR A 64 -16.89 10.99 -15.85
N SER A 65 -15.76 10.41 -16.19
CA SER A 65 -15.12 10.67 -17.47
C SER A 65 -14.59 9.38 -18.06
N MET A 66 -14.52 9.34 -19.38
CA MET A 66 -13.89 8.24 -20.11
C MET A 66 -12.76 8.81 -20.95
N LEU A 67 -11.56 8.27 -20.79
CA LEU A 67 -10.43 8.73 -21.58
C LEU A 67 -10.69 8.51 -23.07
N PRO A 68 -10.20 9.42 -23.96
CA PRO A 68 -10.42 9.32 -25.40
C PRO A 68 -10.10 7.95 -26.01
N ARG A 69 -9.13 7.21 -25.45
CA ARG A 69 -8.69 5.90 -25.93
C ARG A 69 -8.97 4.77 -24.94
N ALA A 70 -9.96 4.92 -24.07
CA ALA A 70 -10.40 3.86 -23.18
C ALA A 70 -11.12 2.72 -23.94
N THR A 71 -11.73 3.03 -25.09
CA THR A 71 -12.44 2.09 -25.97
C THR A 71 -11.59 1.70 -27.19
N ASN A 72 -12.04 0.67 -27.91
CA ASN A 72 -11.37 0.21 -29.14
C ASN A 72 -11.25 1.31 -30.22
N GLU A 73 -12.25 2.19 -30.32
CA GLU A 73 -12.20 3.39 -31.14
C GLU A 73 -11.94 4.64 -30.28
N ARG A 74 -11.31 5.66 -30.89
CA ARG A 74 -10.97 6.88 -30.16
C ARG A 74 -12.18 7.83 -30.10
N ASN A 75 -12.70 8.06 -28.90
CA ASN A 75 -13.73 9.05 -28.65
C ASN A 75 -13.12 10.47 -28.56
N PRO A 76 -13.74 11.51 -29.15
CA PRO A 76 -13.28 12.88 -28.94
C PRO A 76 -13.51 13.30 -27.47
N ARG A 77 -12.53 13.99 -26.88
CA ARG A 77 -12.61 14.51 -25.52
C ARG A 77 -13.82 15.44 -25.37
N GLU A 78 -14.61 15.27 -24.31
CA GLU A 78 -15.84 16.07 -24.09
C GLU A 78 -15.54 17.57 -23.93
N ALA A 79 -14.42 17.92 -23.30
CA ALA A 79 -13.95 19.31 -23.23
C ALA A 79 -13.77 19.95 -24.63
N SER A 80 -13.27 19.20 -25.61
CA SER A 80 -13.12 19.69 -26.99
C SER A 80 -14.47 19.90 -27.69
N LYS A 81 -15.54 19.24 -27.23
CA LYS A 81 -16.90 19.45 -27.72
C LYS A 81 -17.63 20.59 -26.99
N GLY A 82 -17.05 21.12 -25.92
CA GLY A 82 -17.63 22.20 -25.10
C GLY A 82 -18.85 21.79 -24.27
N LYS A 83 -19.20 20.49 -24.22
CA LYS A 83 -20.33 19.98 -23.44
C LYS A 83 -20.15 18.51 -23.08
N LEU A 84 -20.70 18.12 -21.94
CA LEU A 84 -20.83 16.72 -21.53
C LEU A 84 -21.89 16.02 -22.38
N SER A 85 -21.68 14.73 -22.65
CA SER A 85 -22.68 13.88 -23.29
C SER A 85 -23.82 13.54 -22.33
N GLY A 86 -25.00 13.20 -22.87
CA GLY A 86 -26.14 12.77 -22.06
C GLY A 86 -25.83 11.54 -21.21
N ARG A 87 -25.07 10.58 -21.77
CA ARG A 87 -24.61 9.37 -21.07
C ARG A 87 -23.69 9.70 -19.89
N THR A 88 -22.76 10.63 -20.05
CA THR A 88 -21.89 11.09 -18.95
C THR A 88 -22.73 11.68 -17.82
N VAL A 89 -23.67 12.57 -18.14
CA VAL A 89 -24.55 13.19 -17.13
C VAL A 89 -25.45 12.16 -16.42
N GLU A 90 -25.98 11.18 -17.15
CA GLU A 90 -26.74 10.06 -16.58
C GLU A 90 -25.91 9.28 -15.55
N ILE A 91 -24.70 8.86 -15.94
CA ILE A 91 -23.80 8.06 -15.09
C ILE A 91 -23.35 8.85 -13.86
N GLN A 92 -23.01 10.14 -14.00
CA GLN A 92 -22.68 11.00 -12.86
C GLN A 92 -23.81 11.05 -11.84
N ARG A 93 -25.04 11.25 -12.32
CA ARG A 93 -26.22 11.30 -11.44
C ARG A 93 -26.47 9.93 -10.80
N LEU A 94 -26.27 8.84 -11.52
CA LEU A 94 -26.41 7.46 -11.03
C LEU A 94 -25.42 7.19 -9.89
N ILE A 95 -24.12 7.45 -10.10
CA ILE A 95 -23.08 7.25 -9.08
C ILE A 95 -23.40 8.10 -7.83
N GLY A 96 -23.72 9.38 -8.02
CA GLY A 96 -24.05 10.27 -6.91
C GLY A 96 -25.28 9.79 -6.11
N ARG A 97 -26.33 9.30 -6.78
CA ARG A 97 -27.52 8.73 -6.09
C ARG A 97 -27.15 7.48 -5.31
N ALA A 98 -26.43 6.57 -5.93
CA ALA A 98 -26.01 5.31 -5.33
C ALA A 98 -25.20 5.53 -4.04
N LEU A 99 -24.19 6.41 -4.11
CA LEU A 99 -23.30 6.65 -2.97
C LEU A 99 -23.96 7.48 -1.86
N ARG A 100 -24.88 8.40 -2.18
CA ARG A 100 -25.67 9.08 -1.14
C ARG A 100 -26.56 8.14 -0.33
N ALA A 101 -26.98 7.00 -0.89
CA ALA A 101 -27.71 5.97 -0.15
C ALA A 101 -26.81 5.17 0.83
N SER A 102 -25.49 5.35 0.78
CA SER A 102 -24.51 4.64 1.62
C SER A 102 -24.06 5.43 2.86
N ILE A 103 -24.50 6.69 3.00
CA ILE A 103 -23.97 7.64 3.98
C ILE A 103 -25.05 8.50 4.62
N ASP A 104 -24.89 8.77 5.91
CA ASP A 104 -25.66 9.75 6.67
C ASP A 104 -25.08 11.15 6.44
N LEU A 105 -25.83 12.00 5.74
CA LEU A 105 -25.41 13.35 5.38
C LEU A 105 -25.42 14.31 6.57
N GLU A 106 -26.14 14.04 7.66
CA GLU A 106 -26.08 14.86 8.87
C GLU A 106 -24.77 14.61 9.60
N LYS A 107 -24.39 13.33 9.75
CA LYS A 107 -23.11 12.94 10.38
C LYS A 107 -21.88 13.37 9.59
N LEU A 108 -22.00 13.52 8.27
CA LEU A 108 -20.94 14.05 7.43
C LEU A 108 -20.60 15.52 7.78
N GLY A 109 -21.56 16.27 8.33
CA GLY A 109 -21.45 17.72 8.54
C GLY A 109 -21.39 18.49 7.22
N GLU A 110 -21.23 19.82 7.26
CA GLU A 110 -21.23 20.68 6.07
C GLU A 110 -19.97 20.53 5.19
N ARG A 111 -19.83 19.36 4.57
CA ARG A 111 -18.74 18.98 3.66
C ARG A 111 -19.29 18.38 2.39
N LEU A 112 -18.59 18.62 1.29
CA LEU A 112 -18.85 18.01 0.00
C LEU A 112 -17.76 16.99 -0.28
N ILE A 113 -18.17 15.75 -0.53
CA ILE A 113 -17.31 14.72 -1.10
C ILE A 113 -17.63 14.58 -2.59
N THR A 114 -16.65 14.85 -3.44
CA THR A 114 -16.73 14.60 -4.87
C THR A 114 -16.05 13.28 -5.20
N ILE A 115 -16.79 12.39 -5.87
CA ILE A 115 -16.28 11.10 -6.34
C ILE A 115 -16.00 11.19 -7.83
N ASP A 116 -14.73 11.26 -8.20
CA ASP A 116 -14.31 11.29 -9.59
C ASP A 116 -14.05 9.86 -10.07
N CYS A 117 -14.74 9.46 -11.14
CA CYS A 117 -14.62 8.15 -11.76
C CYS A 117 -14.05 8.30 -13.19
N ASP A 118 -12.75 8.06 -13.33
CA ASP A 118 -12.04 8.15 -14.61
C ASP A 118 -11.80 6.76 -15.21
N VAL A 119 -12.51 6.46 -16.29
CA VAL A 119 -12.34 5.20 -17.02
C VAL A 119 -11.12 5.29 -17.92
N ILE A 120 -10.08 4.52 -17.57
CA ILE A 120 -8.83 4.45 -18.34
C ILE A 120 -8.84 3.32 -19.36
N GLN A 121 -9.67 2.29 -19.14
CA GLN A 121 -9.89 1.19 -20.09
C GLN A 121 -11.34 0.68 -19.94
N ALA A 122 -12.05 0.51 -21.04
CA ALA A 122 -13.47 0.15 -21.06
C ALA A 122 -13.70 -1.15 -21.85
N ASP A 123 -14.23 -2.17 -21.19
CA ASP A 123 -14.63 -3.44 -21.78
C ASP A 123 -15.99 -3.90 -21.19
N GLY A 124 -16.97 -2.99 -21.08
CA GLY A 124 -18.29 -3.28 -20.50
C GLY A 124 -18.35 -3.13 -18.97
N GLY A 125 -19.53 -2.77 -18.45
CA GLY A 125 -19.76 -2.60 -17.01
C GLY A 125 -19.06 -1.40 -16.37
N THR A 126 -18.70 -0.35 -17.13
CA THR A 126 -17.95 0.80 -16.58
C THR A 126 -18.73 1.55 -15.49
N ARG A 127 -20.04 1.75 -15.67
CA ARG A 127 -20.89 2.47 -14.71
C ARG A 127 -21.00 1.74 -13.36
N THR A 128 -21.17 0.41 -13.40
CA THR A 128 -21.29 -0.43 -12.21
C THR A 128 -19.94 -0.58 -11.50
N THR A 129 -18.86 -0.69 -12.28
CA THR A 129 -17.48 -0.64 -11.77
C THR A 129 -17.19 0.70 -11.06
N SER A 130 -17.61 1.83 -11.63
CA SER A 130 -17.47 3.16 -11.03
C SER A 130 -18.22 3.30 -9.71
N ILE A 131 -19.43 2.73 -9.57
CA ILE A 131 -20.17 2.74 -8.29
C ILE A 131 -19.43 1.92 -7.24
N THR A 132 -19.03 0.69 -7.60
CA THR A 132 -18.36 -0.22 -6.67
C THR A 132 -17.00 0.32 -6.21
N GLY A 133 -16.20 0.88 -7.12
CA GLY A 133 -14.92 1.53 -6.80
C GLY A 133 -15.10 2.87 -6.07
N GLY A 134 -16.09 3.66 -6.47
CA GLY A 134 -16.45 4.94 -5.85
C GLY A 134 -16.86 4.79 -4.39
N TYR A 135 -17.58 3.71 -4.03
CA TYR A 135 -17.87 3.40 -2.64
C TYR A 135 -16.59 3.11 -1.84
N ILE A 136 -15.65 2.35 -2.39
CA ILE A 136 -14.38 2.06 -1.68
C ILE A 136 -13.58 3.34 -1.49
N ALA A 137 -13.47 4.20 -2.52
CA ALA A 137 -12.80 5.49 -2.40
C ALA A 137 -13.46 6.37 -1.33
N LEU A 138 -14.80 6.45 -1.31
CA LEU A 138 -15.57 7.14 -0.28
C LEU A 138 -15.25 6.58 1.12
N ALA A 139 -15.27 5.25 1.28
CA ALA A 139 -15.02 4.62 2.56
C ALA A 139 -13.59 4.87 3.08
N LEU A 140 -12.59 4.87 2.19
CA LEU A 140 -11.21 5.22 2.54
C LEU A 140 -11.09 6.70 2.95
N ALA A 141 -11.78 7.62 2.26
CA ALA A 141 -11.81 9.03 2.65
C ALA A 141 -12.45 9.23 4.02
N ILE A 142 -13.59 8.58 4.30
CA ILE A 142 -14.23 8.63 5.62
C ILE A 142 -13.31 8.08 6.70
N LYS A 143 -12.63 6.94 6.45
CA LYS A 143 -11.66 6.38 7.39
C LYS A 143 -10.54 7.38 7.70
N LYS A 144 -9.97 8.03 6.68
CA LYS A 144 -8.96 9.07 6.86
C LYS A 144 -9.48 10.25 7.70
N LEU A 145 -10.69 10.74 7.43
CA LEU A 145 -11.29 11.83 8.21
C LEU A 145 -11.54 11.46 9.68
N LEU A 146 -11.86 10.20 9.97
CA LEU A 146 -11.99 9.69 11.34
C LEU A 146 -10.63 9.58 12.04
N ASP A 147 -9.63 9.03 11.35
CA ASP A 147 -8.26 8.89 11.87
C ASP A 147 -7.65 10.28 12.20
N GLU A 148 -7.95 11.28 11.37
CA GLU A 148 -7.56 12.68 11.56
C GLU A 148 -8.45 13.47 12.54
N LYS A 149 -9.49 12.83 13.11
CA LYS A 149 -10.46 13.44 14.03
C LYS A 149 -11.21 14.65 13.46
N ILE A 150 -11.36 14.70 12.13
CA ILE A 150 -12.19 15.70 11.42
C ILE A 150 -13.67 15.33 11.55
N LEU A 151 -13.97 14.03 11.59
CA LEU A 151 -15.29 13.49 11.91
C LEU A 151 -15.27 12.84 13.31
N GLU A 152 -16.35 13.04 14.06
CA GLU A 152 -16.50 12.45 15.41
C GLU A 152 -16.96 11.00 15.36
N GLU A 153 -17.81 10.66 14.39
CA GLU A 153 -18.37 9.32 14.21
C GLU A 153 -18.45 8.94 12.74
N ASN A 154 -18.52 7.63 12.46
CA ASN A 154 -18.57 7.12 11.10
C ASN A 154 -19.96 7.39 10.46
N PRO A 155 -20.05 8.20 9.38
CA PRO A 155 -21.31 8.48 8.72
C PRO A 155 -21.78 7.35 7.77
N LEU A 156 -20.97 6.34 7.47
CA LEU A 156 -21.37 5.27 6.55
C LEU A 156 -22.42 4.35 7.18
N ILE A 157 -23.55 4.16 6.49
CA ILE A 157 -24.69 3.36 6.98
C ILE A 157 -24.75 1.94 6.40
N SER A 158 -24.21 1.73 5.20
CA SER A 158 -24.17 0.43 4.53
C SER A 158 -23.23 0.49 3.33
N ASN A 159 -22.60 -0.64 2.99
CA ASN A 159 -21.92 -0.79 1.71
C ASN A 159 -22.89 -0.70 0.55
N VAL A 160 -22.38 -0.25 -0.60
CA VAL A 160 -23.08 -0.19 -1.88
C VAL A 160 -22.18 -0.74 -2.96
N ALA A 161 -22.71 -1.66 -3.76
CA ALA A 161 -22.05 -2.19 -4.94
C ALA A 161 -23.07 -2.35 -6.08
N ALA A 162 -22.54 -2.46 -7.29
CA ALA A 162 -23.36 -2.55 -8.48
C ALA A 162 -22.77 -3.56 -9.47
N ILE A 163 -23.63 -4.22 -10.23
CA ILE A 163 -23.25 -5.20 -11.25
C ILE A 163 -24.20 -5.10 -12.45
N SER A 164 -23.70 -5.43 -13.64
CA SER A 164 -24.55 -5.61 -14.82
C SER A 164 -24.95 -7.08 -14.97
N VAL A 165 -26.14 -7.31 -15.49
CA VAL A 165 -26.67 -8.63 -15.85
C VAL A 165 -27.42 -8.47 -17.17
N GLY A 166 -27.52 -9.53 -17.96
CA GLY A 166 -28.27 -9.46 -19.21
C GLY A 166 -28.61 -10.80 -19.81
N LYS A 167 -29.32 -10.72 -20.94
CA LYS A 167 -29.79 -11.88 -21.71
C LYS A 167 -29.14 -11.88 -23.08
N ILE A 168 -28.50 -12.98 -23.46
CA ILE A 168 -27.86 -13.15 -24.76
C ILE A 168 -28.18 -14.55 -25.28
N ASN A 169 -28.77 -14.66 -26.47
CA ASN A 169 -29.20 -15.94 -27.05
C ASN A 169 -30.07 -16.76 -26.07
N SER A 170 -31.01 -16.08 -25.40
CA SER A 170 -31.84 -16.65 -24.32
C SER A 170 -31.14 -17.16 -23.05
N GLU A 171 -29.83 -16.92 -22.89
CA GLU A 171 -29.08 -17.24 -21.67
C GLU A 171 -28.93 -15.99 -20.79
N LEU A 172 -29.22 -16.12 -19.50
CA LEU A 172 -29.08 -15.05 -18.52
C LEU A 172 -27.70 -15.11 -17.87
N MET A 173 -26.97 -14.01 -17.86
CA MET A 173 -25.61 -13.98 -17.35
C MET A 173 -25.25 -12.68 -16.62
N VAL A 174 -24.26 -12.76 -15.74
CA VAL A 174 -23.73 -11.65 -14.95
C VAL A 174 -22.44 -11.10 -15.53
N ASP A 175 -22.23 -9.81 -15.28
CA ASP A 175 -21.04 -9.04 -15.58
C ASP A 175 -20.64 -9.13 -17.06
N LEU A 176 -21.41 -8.42 -17.89
CA LEU A 176 -21.22 -8.40 -19.34
C LEU A 176 -19.96 -7.62 -19.73
N LYS A 177 -19.09 -8.23 -20.53
CA LYS A 177 -18.02 -7.50 -21.24
C LYS A 177 -18.58 -6.77 -22.46
N TYR A 178 -17.78 -5.93 -23.13
CA TYR A 178 -18.27 -5.09 -24.22
C TYR A 178 -18.93 -5.90 -25.36
N SER A 179 -18.32 -7.01 -25.79
CA SER A 179 -18.91 -7.84 -26.87
C SER A 179 -20.20 -8.53 -26.47
N GLU A 180 -20.38 -8.81 -25.19
CA GLU A 180 -21.60 -9.41 -24.63
C GLU A 180 -22.71 -8.35 -24.48
N ASP A 181 -22.39 -7.19 -23.92
CA ASP A 181 -23.28 -6.03 -23.79
C ASP A 181 -23.82 -5.57 -25.16
N PHE A 182 -22.94 -5.51 -26.16
CA PHE A 182 -23.31 -5.15 -27.53
C PHE A 182 -24.25 -6.16 -28.20
N ALA A 183 -24.18 -7.43 -27.80
CA ALA A 183 -25.01 -8.51 -28.36
C ALA A 183 -26.25 -8.82 -27.49
N ALA A 184 -26.48 -8.08 -26.42
CA ALA A 184 -27.52 -8.39 -25.45
C ALA A 184 -28.91 -8.05 -25.97
N GLU A 185 -29.85 -8.98 -25.77
CA GLU A 185 -31.29 -8.77 -25.95
C GLU A 185 -31.86 -7.94 -24.80
N VAL A 186 -31.23 -8.03 -23.63
CA VAL A 186 -31.61 -7.33 -22.40
C VAL A 186 -30.33 -6.94 -21.68
N ASP A 187 -30.17 -5.65 -21.37
CA ASP A 187 -29.15 -5.13 -20.46
C ASP A 187 -29.84 -4.62 -19.18
N MET A 188 -29.30 -4.98 -18.02
CA MET A 188 -29.76 -4.48 -16.75
C MET A 188 -28.62 -4.18 -15.80
N ASN A 189 -28.68 -3.01 -15.19
CA ASN A 189 -27.78 -2.58 -14.14
C ASN A 189 -28.52 -2.61 -12.79
N VAL A 190 -27.92 -3.25 -11.80
CA VAL A 190 -28.50 -3.43 -10.47
C VAL A 190 -27.54 -2.84 -9.43
N ILE A 191 -28.09 -2.04 -8.51
CA ILE A 191 -27.37 -1.44 -7.39
C ILE A 191 -28.07 -1.86 -6.10
N MET A 192 -27.33 -2.48 -5.19
CA MET A 192 -27.85 -2.92 -3.90
C MET A 192 -26.91 -2.54 -2.77
N ASN A 193 -27.48 -2.47 -1.57
CA ASN A 193 -26.72 -2.28 -0.35
C ASN A 193 -26.45 -3.62 0.36
N LYS A 194 -25.61 -3.59 1.42
CA LYS A 194 -25.25 -4.78 2.23
C LYS A 194 -26.43 -5.46 2.91
N LYS A 195 -27.54 -4.75 3.13
CA LYS A 195 -28.77 -5.30 3.72
C LYS A 195 -29.61 -6.08 2.70
N GLY A 196 -29.20 -6.11 1.43
CA GLY A 196 -29.96 -6.74 0.35
C GLY A 196 -31.08 -5.85 -0.20
N GLU A 197 -31.06 -4.55 0.10
CA GLU A 197 -32.07 -3.60 -0.38
C GLU A 197 -31.62 -3.00 -1.73
N PHE A 198 -32.58 -2.83 -2.65
CA PHE A 198 -32.33 -2.18 -3.94
C PHE A 198 -32.23 -0.67 -3.77
N ILE A 199 -31.16 -0.08 -4.35
CA ILE A 199 -31.02 1.37 -4.48
C ILE A 199 -31.52 1.82 -5.86
N GLU A 200 -31.13 1.08 -6.91
CA GLU A 200 -31.57 1.36 -8.28
C GLU A 200 -31.53 0.07 -9.11
N VAL A 201 -32.53 -0.11 -9.97
CA VAL A 201 -32.61 -1.18 -10.97
C VAL A 201 -32.99 -0.53 -12.29
N GLN A 202 -32.13 -0.66 -13.29
CA GLN A 202 -32.34 -0.11 -14.63
C GLN A 202 -32.17 -1.25 -15.64
N GLY A 203 -33.30 -1.79 -16.13
CA GLY A 203 -33.32 -2.84 -17.15
C GLY A 203 -33.98 -2.35 -18.44
N THR A 204 -33.35 -2.64 -19.57
CA THR A 204 -33.79 -2.25 -20.92
C THR A 204 -33.78 -3.48 -21.82
N GLY A 205 -34.88 -3.72 -22.53
CA GLY A 205 -34.89 -4.66 -23.65
C GLY A 205 -34.38 -3.96 -24.90
N GLU A 206 -33.27 -4.43 -25.46
CA GLU A 206 -32.67 -3.91 -26.69
C GLU A 206 -33.29 -4.67 -27.86
N GLU A 207 -34.22 -4.02 -28.57
CA GLU A 207 -35.01 -4.62 -29.67
C GLU A 207 -35.78 -5.91 -29.30
N SER A 208 -35.89 -6.21 -28.00
CA SER A 208 -36.52 -7.40 -27.42
C SER A 208 -37.29 -7.06 -26.14
N THR A 209 -37.92 -8.07 -25.55
CA THR A 209 -38.65 -7.96 -24.27
C THR A 209 -38.22 -9.08 -23.33
N PHE A 210 -38.47 -8.90 -22.03
CA PHE A 210 -38.24 -9.92 -21.01
C PHE A 210 -39.47 -10.07 -20.12
N THR A 211 -39.67 -11.31 -19.68
CA THR A 211 -40.75 -11.72 -18.80
C THR A 211 -40.44 -11.39 -17.35
N ARG A 212 -41.47 -11.43 -16.50
CA ARG A 212 -41.28 -11.28 -15.05
C ARG A 212 -40.39 -12.38 -14.46
N ALA A 213 -40.45 -13.60 -15.01
CA ALA A 213 -39.62 -14.71 -14.57
C ALA A 213 -38.14 -14.45 -14.86
N GLU A 214 -37.82 -13.97 -16.07
CA GLU A 214 -36.45 -13.59 -16.45
C GLU A 214 -35.95 -12.41 -15.61
N LEU A 215 -36.79 -11.41 -15.35
CA LEU A 215 -36.43 -10.30 -14.46
C LEU A 215 -36.03 -10.82 -13.07
N ASN A 216 -36.80 -11.71 -12.46
CA ASN A 216 -36.47 -12.27 -11.15
C ASN A 216 -35.12 -13.02 -11.19
N GLN A 217 -34.90 -13.84 -12.22
CA GLN A 217 -33.64 -14.59 -12.37
C GLN A 217 -32.43 -13.67 -12.56
N LEU A 218 -32.57 -12.58 -13.32
CA LEU A 218 -31.52 -11.58 -13.46
C LEU A 218 -31.24 -10.85 -12.13
N LEU A 219 -32.27 -10.55 -11.34
CA LEU A 219 -32.10 -9.98 -10.01
C LEU A 219 -31.41 -10.97 -9.05
N ASP A 220 -31.74 -12.26 -9.10
CA ASP A 220 -31.08 -13.30 -8.31
C ASP A 220 -29.58 -13.41 -8.66
N LEU A 221 -29.24 -13.34 -9.96
CA LEU A 221 -27.85 -13.31 -10.42
C LEU A 221 -27.12 -12.07 -9.87
N ALA A 222 -27.75 -10.90 -10.00
CA ALA A 222 -27.16 -9.64 -9.54
C ALA A 222 -26.95 -9.60 -8.02
N GLU A 223 -27.93 -10.04 -7.24
CA GLU A 223 -27.84 -10.06 -5.77
C GLU A 223 -26.69 -10.95 -5.30
N ASN A 224 -26.57 -12.16 -5.88
CA ASN A 224 -25.48 -13.08 -5.54
C ASN A 224 -24.11 -12.49 -5.85
N SER A 225 -23.97 -11.77 -6.97
CA SER A 225 -22.73 -11.10 -7.33
C SER A 225 -22.43 -9.91 -6.44
N ILE A 226 -23.43 -9.08 -6.13
CA ILE A 226 -23.28 -7.93 -5.25
C ILE A 226 -22.85 -8.36 -3.83
N LYS A 227 -23.36 -9.48 -3.30
CA LYS A 227 -22.89 -10.04 -2.03
C LYS A 227 -21.37 -10.29 -2.03
N ARG A 228 -20.85 -10.92 -3.09
CA ARG A 228 -19.40 -11.19 -3.25
C ARG A 228 -18.59 -9.90 -3.40
N LEU A 229 -19.13 -8.92 -4.13
CA LEU A 229 -18.50 -7.59 -4.26
C LEU A 229 -18.39 -6.89 -2.91
N ILE A 230 -19.43 -6.95 -2.08
CA ILE A 230 -19.44 -6.33 -0.75
C ILE A 230 -18.45 -7.02 0.19
N GLU A 231 -18.34 -8.35 0.16
CA GLU A 231 -17.31 -9.08 0.90
C GLU A 231 -15.90 -8.64 0.49
N LEU A 232 -15.67 -8.45 -0.81
CA LEU A 232 -14.40 -7.93 -1.32
C LEU A 232 -14.14 -6.47 -0.89
N GLN A 233 -15.16 -5.61 -0.91
CA GLN A 233 -15.08 -4.24 -0.41
C GLN A 233 -14.66 -4.22 1.06
N ASP A 234 -15.34 -4.99 1.91
CA ASP A 234 -15.04 -5.08 3.34
C ASP A 234 -13.60 -5.53 3.58
N LYS A 235 -13.13 -6.53 2.84
CA LYS A 235 -11.74 -6.98 2.91
C LYS A 235 -10.76 -5.86 2.57
N ILE A 236 -11.00 -5.13 1.49
CA ILE A 236 -10.10 -4.07 1.01
C ILE A 236 -10.08 -2.85 1.95
N ILE A 237 -11.25 -2.42 2.42
CA ILE A 237 -11.42 -1.26 3.30
C ILE A 237 -10.79 -1.52 4.67
N ASN A 238 -10.99 -2.72 5.22
CA ASN A 238 -10.49 -3.10 6.54
C ASN A 238 -9.06 -3.64 6.53
N GLN A 239 -8.47 -3.89 5.35
CA GLN A 239 -7.07 -4.28 5.25
C GLN A 239 -6.19 -3.14 5.77
N GLU A 240 -5.68 -3.31 7.00
CA GLU A 240 -4.71 -2.40 7.60
C GLU A 240 -3.38 -2.46 6.83
N ASN A 241 -2.65 -1.34 6.85
CA ASN A 241 -1.27 -1.36 6.39
C ASN A 241 -0.47 -2.23 7.34
N LEU A 242 0.41 -3.05 6.78
CA LEU A 242 1.39 -3.79 7.55
C LEU A 242 2.39 -2.80 8.13
N LYS A 243 2.27 -2.54 9.43
CA LYS A 243 3.19 -1.67 10.17
C LYS A 243 4.48 -2.44 10.48
N ILE A 244 5.60 -1.88 10.02
CA ILE A 244 6.94 -2.38 10.31
C ILE A 244 7.69 -1.30 11.09
N PHE A 245 8.10 -1.63 12.30
CA PHE A 245 8.84 -0.74 13.18
C PHE A 245 10.35 -0.95 13.04
N LEU A 246 11.10 0.13 12.88
CA LEU A 246 12.56 0.13 12.84
C LEU A 246 13.11 0.50 14.21
N ALA A 247 13.76 -0.45 14.88
CA ALA A 247 14.33 -0.31 16.23
C ALA A 247 15.65 0.50 16.22
N THR A 248 15.64 1.68 15.62
CA THR A 248 16.78 2.57 15.48
C THR A 248 16.35 4.03 15.40
N ALA A 249 17.14 4.91 16.02
CA ALA A 249 17.01 6.37 15.86
C ALA A 249 18.00 6.94 14.82
N ASN A 250 18.92 6.11 14.30
CA ASN A 250 19.91 6.53 13.32
C ASN A 250 19.23 6.77 11.96
N LYS A 251 19.27 8.03 11.49
CA LYS A 251 18.63 8.45 10.23
C LYS A 251 19.09 7.62 9.03
N HIS A 252 20.40 7.38 8.89
CA HIS A 252 20.94 6.61 7.78
C HIS A 252 20.44 5.16 7.77
N LYS A 253 20.32 4.54 8.95
CA LYS A 253 19.73 3.19 9.04
C LYS A 253 18.26 3.19 8.63
N ILE A 254 17.49 4.19 9.06
CA ILE A 254 16.08 4.33 8.72
C ILE A 254 15.93 4.44 7.20
N ASP A 255 16.69 5.32 6.56
CA ASP A 255 16.63 5.54 5.12
C ASP A 255 16.96 4.23 4.36
N GLU A 256 18.09 3.58 4.67
CA GLU A 256 18.52 2.34 4.01
C GLU A 256 17.54 1.16 4.21
N ILE A 257 16.97 1.00 5.41
CA ILE A 257 16.00 -0.07 5.68
C ILE A 257 14.64 0.26 5.05
N SER A 258 14.22 1.52 5.02
CA SER A 258 12.95 1.92 4.40
C SER A 258 12.94 1.67 2.90
N ASP A 259 14.08 1.91 2.23
CA ASP A 259 14.22 1.74 0.78
C ASP A 259 13.91 0.31 0.30
N ILE A 260 14.18 -0.73 1.09
CA ILE A 260 13.88 -2.11 0.68
C ILE A 260 12.38 -2.42 0.65
N PHE A 261 11.56 -1.61 1.34
CA PHE A 261 10.09 -1.73 1.37
C PHE A 261 9.38 -0.85 0.33
N SER A 262 10.09 0.05 -0.36
CA SER A 262 9.52 1.02 -1.31
C SER A 262 8.69 0.40 -2.47
N GLY A 263 8.89 -0.89 -2.75
CA GLY A 263 8.14 -1.64 -3.77
C GLY A 263 7.07 -2.60 -3.23
N ILE A 264 6.80 -2.57 -1.92
CA ILE A 264 5.80 -3.46 -1.28
C ILE A 264 4.55 -2.64 -0.98
N GLU A 265 3.43 -3.06 -1.57
CA GLU A 265 2.14 -2.41 -1.36
C GLU A 265 1.65 -2.60 0.09
N ASN A 266 1.02 -1.57 0.65
CA ASN A 266 0.41 -1.57 1.98
C ASN A 266 1.38 -1.81 3.15
N VAL A 267 2.64 -1.37 3.04
CA VAL A 267 3.59 -1.33 4.17
C VAL A 267 3.74 0.11 4.68
N GLU A 268 3.61 0.27 5.99
CA GLU A 268 3.88 1.52 6.69
C GLU A 268 5.15 1.34 7.54
N ILE A 269 6.17 2.17 7.30
CA ILE A 269 7.42 2.13 8.06
C ILE A 269 7.34 3.15 9.19
N LEU A 270 7.54 2.67 10.41
CA LEU A 270 7.62 3.45 11.64
C LEU A 270 8.99 3.29 12.28
N SER A 271 9.39 4.21 13.13
CA SER A 271 10.68 4.23 13.80
C SER A 271 10.62 4.95 15.15
N ILE A 272 11.74 4.94 15.88
CA ILE A 272 11.89 5.71 17.12
C ILE A 272 11.64 7.21 16.89
N LYS A 273 11.88 7.73 15.67
CA LYS A 273 11.66 9.14 15.35
C LYS A 273 10.19 9.54 15.26
N ASP A 274 9.29 8.58 15.19
CA ASP A 274 7.84 8.80 15.11
C ASP A 274 7.20 8.94 16.51
N GLY A 275 8.02 9.10 17.56
CA GLY A 275 7.55 9.33 18.93
C GLY A 275 7.02 8.09 19.64
N ILE A 276 7.30 6.90 19.11
CA ILE A 276 6.86 5.62 19.67
C ILE A 276 7.80 5.24 20.83
N GLU A 277 7.22 5.06 22.02
CA GLU A 277 7.95 4.58 23.20
C GLU A 277 8.31 3.09 23.04
N ILE A 278 9.55 2.75 23.39
CA ILE A 278 10.05 1.36 23.36
C ILE A 278 10.72 1.02 24.70
N PRO A 279 10.69 -0.25 25.13
CA PRO A 279 11.43 -0.67 26.32
C PRO A 279 12.93 -0.54 26.11
N GLU A 280 13.66 -0.33 27.21
CA GLU A 280 15.11 -0.46 27.20
C GLU A 280 15.49 -1.95 27.03
N VAL A 281 16.11 -2.27 25.89
CA VAL A 281 16.58 -3.62 25.59
C VAL A 281 18.04 -3.74 26.01
N ILE A 282 18.33 -4.66 26.93
CA ILE A 282 19.70 -4.96 27.34
C ILE A 282 20.35 -5.88 26.30
N GLU A 283 21.27 -5.35 25.50
CA GLU A 283 22.04 -6.08 24.49
C GLU A 283 23.28 -6.76 25.12
N ASP A 284 23.06 -7.86 25.83
CA ASP A 284 24.06 -8.67 26.57
C ASP A 284 24.46 -9.97 25.85
N GLY A 285 24.04 -10.11 24.58
CA GLY A 285 24.39 -11.24 23.73
C GLY A 285 25.88 -11.28 23.41
N LYS A 286 26.37 -12.49 23.13
CA LYS A 286 27.79 -12.73 22.75
C LYS A 286 28.03 -12.56 21.25
N THR A 287 26.97 -12.49 20.46
CA THR A 287 27.03 -12.40 18.99
C THR A 287 26.12 -11.27 18.49
N PHE A 288 26.39 -10.77 17.28
CA PHE A 288 25.53 -9.78 16.63
C PHE A 288 24.12 -10.34 16.39
N GLU A 289 24.03 -11.64 16.08
CA GLU A 289 22.78 -12.37 15.92
C GLU A 289 21.94 -12.35 17.20
N ASP A 290 22.55 -12.62 18.35
CA ASP A 290 21.85 -12.64 19.64
C ASP A 290 21.29 -11.25 19.99
N ASN A 291 22.10 -10.19 19.85
CA ASN A 291 21.70 -8.82 20.16
C ASN A 291 20.58 -8.32 19.23
N SER A 292 20.81 -8.45 17.91
CA SER A 292 19.84 -8.05 16.89
C SER A 292 18.51 -8.77 17.09
N LYS A 293 18.54 -10.09 17.35
CA LYS A 293 17.34 -10.89 17.58
C LYS A 293 16.62 -10.51 18.86
N LYS A 294 17.35 -10.37 19.98
CA LYS A 294 16.76 -9.99 21.28
C LYS A 294 16.03 -8.66 21.16
N LYS A 295 16.69 -7.66 20.58
CA LYS A 295 16.13 -6.32 20.35
C LYS A 295 14.90 -6.33 19.45
N ALA A 296 14.97 -7.00 18.30
CA ALA A 296 13.83 -7.10 17.39
C ALA A 296 12.63 -7.77 18.07
N LEU A 297 12.87 -8.89 18.77
CA LEU A 297 11.82 -9.70 19.38
C LEU A 297 11.15 -9.04 20.58
N GLU A 298 11.92 -8.44 21.48
CA GLU A 298 11.37 -7.76 22.67
C GLU A 298 10.51 -6.55 22.26
N ILE A 299 11.01 -5.72 21.34
CA ILE A 299 10.26 -4.56 20.83
C ILE A 299 9.05 -5.01 20.02
N SER A 300 9.17 -6.06 19.19
CA SER A 300 8.06 -6.61 18.40
C SER A 300 6.91 -7.07 19.29
N LYS A 301 7.22 -7.79 20.37
CA LYS A 301 6.22 -8.24 21.35
C LYS A 301 5.59 -7.07 22.11
N PHE A 302 6.39 -6.07 22.48
CA PHE A 302 5.91 -4.90 23.20
C PHE A 302 4.94 -4.06 22.36
N LEU A 303 5.31 -3.76 21.12
CA LEU A 303 4.50 -2.94 20.21
C LEU A 303 3.37 -3.73 19.53
N ASN A 304 3.42 -5.06 19.58
CA ASN A 304 2.59 -5.94 18.75
C ASN A 304 2.71 -5.60 17.25
N MET A 305 3.93 -5.31 16.79
CA MET A 305 4.25 -4.95 15.40
C MET A 305 5.41 -5.80 14.87
N ILE A 306 5.49 -5.99 13.55
CA ILE A 306 6.72 -6.51 12.96
C ILE A 306 7.83 -5.51 13.25
N THR A 307 8.96 -5.96 13.77
CA THR A 307 10.09 -5.08 14.11
C THR A 307 11.36 -5.53 13.45
N ILE A 308 12.13 -4.57 12.94
CA ILE A 308 13.46 -4.78 12.39
C ILE A 308 14.49 -4.13 13.30
N ALA A 309 15.49 -4.91 13.72
CA ALA A 309 16.66 -4.41 14.41
C ALA A 309 17.93 -4.68 13.59
N ASP A 310 18.92 -3.81 13.75
CA ASP A 310 20.25 -3.94 13.15
C ASP A 310 21.31 -3.81 14.23
N ASP A 311 22.11 -4.86 14.41
CA ASP A 311 23.34 -4.82 15.19
C ASP A 311 24.54 -4.90 14.26
N SER A 312 25.51 -4.00 14.42
CA SER A 312 26.63 -3.82 13.49
C SER A 312 27.92 -3.50 14.24
N GLY A 313 29.04 -4.00 13.74
CA GLY A 313 30.35 -3.71 14.34
C GLY A 313 31.54 -4.09 13.47
N LEU A 314 32.71 -3.63 13.89
CA LEU A 314 34.01 -3.97 13.33
C LEU A 314 34.59 -5.16 14.10
N CYS A 315 35.08 -6.17 13.38
CA CYS A 315 35.81 -7.30 13.94
C CYS A 315 37.23 -7.31 13.38
N VAL A 316 38.24 -7.22 14.24
CA VAL A 316 39.64 -7.25 13.81
C VAL A 316 40.27 -8.59 14.17
N GLU A 317 40.84 -9.27 13.17
CA GLU A 317 41.33 -10.65 13.32
C GLU A 317 42.43 -10.73 14.38
N ALA A 318 43.39 -9.81 14.34
CA ALA A 318 44.51 -9.79 15.28
C ALA A 318 44.11 -9.48 16.73
N LEU A 319 42.91 -8.94 16.95
CA LEU A 319 42.35 -8.65 18.26
C LEU A 319 41.31 -9.69 18.69
N ASN A 320 41.34 -10.89 18.09
CA ASN A 320 40.38 -11.97 18.34
C ASN A 320 38.91 -11.55 18.12
N GLY A 321 38.68 -10.65 17.16
CA GLY A 321 37.35 -10.14 16.82
C GLY A 321 36.93 -8.86 17.53
N ASP A 322 37.73 -8.33 18.47
CA ASP A 322 37.49 -7.00 19.03
C ASP A 322 37.61 -5.92 17.94
N PRO A 323 36.82 -4.83 18.01
CA PRO A 323 35.86 -4.48 19.07
C PRO A 323 34.51 -5.23 19.06
N GLY A 324 34.17 -5.93 17.97
CA GLY A 324 33.01 -6.82 17.88
C GLY A 324 31.68 -6.14 18.22
N VAL A 325 30.84 -6.82 19.00
CA VAL A 325 29.54 -6.30 19.50
C VAL A 325 29.68 -5.05 20.37
N TYR A 326 30.90 -4.72 20.84
CA TYR A 326 31.17 -3.52 21.62
C TYR A 326 31.62 -2.33 20.78
N SER A 327 31.61 -2.44 19.44
CA SER A 327 32.08 -1.41 18.50
C SER A 327 31.61 0.01 18.82
N ALA A 328 30.32 0.22 19.11
CA ALA A 328 29.80 1.55 19.42
C ALA A 328 30.42 2.15 20.71
N ARG A 329 30.82 1.31 21.67
CA ARG A 329 31.29 1.68 23.01
C ARG A 329 32.66 1.10 23.33
N TYR A 330 33.51 0.89 22.34
CA TYR A 330 34.78 0.18 22.52
C TYR A 330 35.73 0.87 23.52
N SER A 331 35.74 2.20 23.50
CA SER A 331 36.45 3.07 24.45
C SER A 331 35.66 3.35 25.74
N GLY A 332 34.46 2.80 25.88
CA GLY A 332 33.53 3.03 26.99
C GLY A 332 32.67 4.29 26.90
N THR A 333 33.02 5.27 26.05
CA THR A 333 32.37 6.59 26.03
C THR A 333 31.52 6.89 24.80
N GLY A 334 31.21 5.90 23.96
CA GLY A 334 30.37 6.10 22.76
C GLY A 334 30.96 7.05 21.71
N ASN A 335 32.25 7.37 21.79
CA ASN A 335 32.90 8.41 21.00
C ASN A 335 33.79 7.76 19.92
N ASP A 336 33.49 8.04 18.65
CA ASP A 336 34.18 7.45 17.50
C ASP A 336 35.69 7.72 17.50
N LEU A 337 36.13 8.93 17.83
CA LEU A 337 37.55 9.26 17.87
C LEU A 337 38.28 8.44 18.93
N LYS A 338 37.73 8.34 20.14
CA LYS A 338 38.31 7.53 21.22
C LYS A 338 38.28 6.03 20.90
N ASN A 339 37.22 5.57 20.23
CA ASN A 339 37.11 4.20 19.74
C ASN A 339 38.23 3.88 18.72
N ASN A 340 38.49 4.81 17.80
CA ASN A 340 39.56 4.71 16.81
C ASN A 340 40.95 4.76 17.45
N GLU A 341 41.20 5.70 18.36
CA GLU A 341 42.47 5.81 19.11
C GLU A 341 42.80 4.51 19.85
N LYS A 342 41.83 3.95 20.58
CA LYS A 342 42.00 2.67 21.28
C LYS A 342 42.25 1.51 20.31
N LEU A 343 41.57 1.50 19.17
CA LEU A 343 41.78 0.49 18.13
C LEU A 343 43.21 0.53 17.60
N ILE A 344 43.71 1.71 17.24
CA ILE A 344 45.06 1.87 16.68
C ILE A 344 46.14 1.56 17.74
N GLU A 345 45.96 1.98 18.99
CA GLU A 345 46.93 1.65 20.05
C GLU A 345 46.98 0.13 20.31
N ASN A 346 45.83 -0.57 20.31
CA ASN A 346 45.81 -2.03 20.46
C ASN A 346 46.43 -2.77 19.27
N LEU A 347 46.50 -2.13 18.10
CA LEU A 347 47.10 -2.66 16.88
C LEU A 347 48.57 -2.27 16.71
N LYS A 348 49.15 -1.54 17.65
CA LYS A 348 50.55 -1.12 17.60
C LYS A 348 51.49 -2.33 17.61
N ASN A 349 52.47 -2.33 16.71
CA ASN A 349 53.44 -3.42 16.52
C ASN A 349 52.83 -4.78 16.10
N ILE A 350 51.60 -4.79 15.61
CA ILE A 350 50.96 -5.98 15.03
C ILE A 350 50.98 -5.86 13.51
N GLU A 351 51.43 -6.89 12.79
CA GLU A 351 51.47 -6.86 11.32
C GLU A 351 50.10 -7.20 10.69
N ASN A 352 49.35 -8.12 11.29
CA ASN A 352 48.03 -8.49 10.76
C ASN A 352 47.03 -7.34 10.95
N ARG A 353 46.55 -6.80 9.83
CA ARG A 353 45.57 -5.70 9.77
C ARG A 353 44.20 -6.14 9.27
N ASN A 354 43.99 -7.43 9.02
CA ASN A 354 42.73 -7.94 8.50
C ASN A 354 41.58 -7.64 9.46
N ALA A 355 40.51 -7.11 8.90
CA ALA A 355 39.30 -6.78 9.63
C ALA A 355 38.08 -7.00 8.74
N LYS A 356 36.92 -7.08 9.37
CA LYS A 356 35.65 -7.06 8.67
C LYS A 356 34.62 -6.26 9.43
N PHE A 357 33.77 -5.57 8.68
CA PHE A 357 32.52 -5.10 9.25
C PHE A 357 31.46 -6.18 9.12
N VAL A 358 30.64 -6.32 10.16
CA VAL A 358 29.52 -7.27 10.24
C VAL A 358 28.25 -6.49 10.57
N SER A 359 27.15 -6.78 9.88
CA SER A 359 25.79 -6.34 10.28
C SER A 359 24.89 -7.57 10.29
N VAL A 360 24.07 -7.66 11.33
CA VAL A 360 22.97 -8.61 11.40
C VAL A 360 21.66 -7.83 11.51
N ILE A 361 20.83 -8.00 10.49
CA ILE A 361 19.47 -7.46 10.46
C ILE A 361 18.52 -8.57 10.85
N THR A 362 17.73 -8.37 11.89
CA THR A 362 16.71 -9.32 12.32
C THR A 362 15.33 -8.71 12.16
N LEU A 363 14.46 -9.40 11.44
CA LEU A 363 13.02 -9.15 11.41
C LEU A 363 12.35 -10.09 12.42
N ALA A 364 11.58 -9.55 13.35
CA ALA A 364 10.78 -10.30 14.31
C ALA A 364 9.29 -10.01 14.14
N LYS A 365 8.47 -11.05 14.31
CA LYS A 365 7.01 -10.95 14.35
C LYS A 365 6.49 -11.06 15.79
N PRO A 366 5.30 -10.49 16.09
CA PRO A 366 4.72 -10.57 17.44
C PRO A 366 4.48 -12.01 17.94
N ASN A 367 4.24 -12.95 17.01
CA ASN A 367 4.05 -14.37 17.32
C ASN A 367 5.33 -15.11 17.75
N GLY A 368 6.50 -14.43 17.69
CA GLY A 368 7.78 -14.98 18.09
C GLY A 368 8.67 -15.49 16.97
N GLU A 369 8.20 -15.51 15.72
CA GLU A 369 9.04 -15.83 14.56
C GLU A 369 10.12 -14.76 14.36
N THR A 370 11.36 -15.19 14.06
CA THR A 370 12.49 -14.29 13.82
C THR A 370 13.31 -14.75 12.62
N TYR A 371 13.74 -13.81 11.78
CA TYR A 371 14.54 -14.04 10.58
C TYR A 371 15.77 -13.13 10.62
N SER A 372 16.96 -13.70 10.74
CA SER A 372 18.22 -12.95 10.87
C SER A 372 19.07 -13.09 9.61
N PHE A 373 19.57 -11.96 9.12
CA PHE A 373 20.35 -11.86 7.88
C PHE A 373 21.68 -11.19 8.17
N ARG A 374 22.77 -11.93 7.94
CA ARG A 374 24.14 -11.44 8.15
C ARG A 374 24.75 -10.94 6.85
N GLY A 375 25.35 -9.77 6.88
CA GLY A 375 26.18 -9.23 5.81
C GLY A 375 27.55 -8.82 6.33
N GLU A 376 28.57 -8.99 5.49
CA GLU A 376 29.96 -8.72 5.85
C GLU A 376 30.72 -8.03 4.71
N ILE A 377 31.65 -7.16 5.06
CA ILE A 377 32.66 -6.63 4.13
C ILE A 377 34.03 -6.81 4.77
N GLU A 378 34.94 -7.41 4.02
CA GLU A 378 36.33 -7.63 4.42
C GLU A 378 37.18 -6.42 4.01
N GLY A 379 38.24 -6.19 4.77
CA GLY A 379 39.17 -5.09 4.56
C GLY A 379 40.35 -5.16 5.51
N LYS A 380 41.09 -4.06 5.59
CA LYS A 380 42.26 -3.90 6.45
C LYS A 380 42.19 -2.61 7.25
N ILE A 381 42.76 -2.61 8.44
CA ILE A 381 42.91 -1.38 9.23
C ILE A 381 44.18 -0.63 8.78
N ILE A 382 44.05 0.66 8.56
CA ILE A 382 45.18 1.57 8.34
C ILE A 382 45.39 2.47 9.56
N ASP A 383 46.63 2.80 9.86
CA ASP A 383 46.97 3.55 11.07
C ASP A 383 46.54 5.02 10.97
N THR A 384 46.75 5.65 9.82
CA THR A 384 46.34 7.04 9.56
C THR A 384 44.97 7.05 8.87
N PRO A 385 43.95 7.71 9.46
CA PRO A 385 42.63 7.77 8.85
C PRO A 385 42.68 8.52 7.51
N LYS A 386 41.86 8.09 6.55
CA LYS A 386 41.69 8.77 5.26
C LYS A 386 40.22 9.06 5.00
N GLY A 387 39.96 10.02 4.12
CA GLY A 387 38.61 10.47 3.77
C GLY A 387 38.05 11.55 4.68
N ASN A 388 37.16 12.37 4.12
CA ASN A 388 36.47 13.46 4.83
C ASN A 388 34.99 13.16 5.07
N THR A 389 34.55 11.95 4.74
CA THR A 389 33.16 11.50 4.86
C THR A 389 33.13 10.17 5.63
N GLY A 390 32.03 9.81 6.29
CA GLY A 390 31.93 8.55 7.05
C GLY A 390 31.85 8.73 8.58
N PHE A 391 31.65 7.63 9.30
CA PHE A 391 31.45 7.59 10.75
C PHE A 391 32.10 6.35 11.37
N GLY A 392 32.26 6.33 12.70
CA GLY A 392 32.89 5.22 13.41
C GLY A 392 34.28 4.90 12.87
N TYR A 393 34.47 3.66 12.42
CA TYR A 393 35.75 3.14 11.94
C TYR A 393 35.96 3.28 10.42
N ASP A 394 35.01 3.87 9.68
CA ASP A 394 35.11 4.02 8.22
C ASP A 394 36.44 4.64 7.75
N PRO A 395 37.01 5.68 8.43
CA PRO A 395 38.26 6.31 8.01
C PRO A 395 39.50 5.41 8.14
N HIS A 396 39.41 4.37 8.97
CA HIS A 396 40.50 3.41 9.16
C HIS A 396 40.27 2.10 8.41
N PHE A 397 39.07 1.85 7.87
CA PHE A 397 38.72 0.61 7.20
C PHE A 397 38.97 0.69 5.70
N TYR A 398 40.08 0.11 5.27
CA TYR A 398 40.55 0.06 3.89
C TYR A 398 40.02 -1.16 3.15
N VAL A 399 39.40 -0.93 1.98
CA VAL A 399 38.88 -1.99 1.11
C VAL A 399 39.83 -2.16 -0.06
N GLU A 400 40.52 -3.31 -0.12
CA GLU A 400 41.59 -3.56 -1.10
C GLU A 400 41.12 -3.46 -2.55
N GLU A 401 39.92 -3.99 -2.84
CA GLU A 401 39.30 -3.97 -4.17
C GLU A 401 39.20 -2.55 -4.75
N TYR A 402 38.94 -1.55 -3.90
CA TYR A 402 38.75 -0.15 -4.32
C TYR A 402 39.95 0.75 -4.01
N GLN A 403 40.99 0.18 -3.40
CA GLN A 403 42.19 0.87 -2.94
C GLN A 403 41.91 2.12 -2.09
N LYS A 404 40.81 2.12 -1.34
CA LYS A 404 40.29 3.28 -0.61
C LYS A 404 39.68 2.85 0.72
N THR A 405 39.63 3.79 1.66
CA THR A 405 38.83 3.62 2.88
C THR A 405 37.34 3.77 2.60
N LEU A 406 36.47 3.22 3.45
CA LEU A 406 35.02 3.43 3.32
C LEU A 406 34.65 4.91 3.42
N ALA A 407 35.44 5.69 4.17
CA ALA A 407 35.32 7.14 4.28
C ALA A 407 35.64 7.92 2.99
N GLU A 408 36.31 7.28 2.02
CA GLU A 408 36.61 7.82 0.68
C GLU A 408 35.61 7.33 -0.38
N LEU A 409 34.63 6.51 0.00
CA LEU A 409 33.68 5.84 -0.90
C LEU A 409 32.19 6.12 -0.54
N PRO A 410 31.77 7.38 -0.31
CA PRO A 410 30.43 7.68 0.20
C PRO A 410 29.31 7.17 -0.71
N GLU A 411 29.43 7.32 -2.04
CA GLU A 411 28.41 6.88 -3.00
C GLU A 411 28.34 5.35 -3.16
N LEU A 412 29.47 4.68 -3.02
CA LEU A 412 29.57 3.23 -3.22
C LEU A 412 29.25 2.45 -1.95
N LYS A 413 29.49 3.04 -0.77
CA LYS A 413 29.27 2.43 0.55
C LYS A 413 27.88 1.83 0.69
N ASN A 414 26.84 2.53 0.22
CA ASN A 414 25.45 2.05 0.33
C ASN A 414 25.17 0.80 -0.51
N LYS A 415 26.04 0.43 -1.45
CA LYS A 415 25.92 -0.78 -2.27
C LYS A 415 26.78 -1.94 -1.76
N ILE A 416 27.96 -1.64 -1.22
CA ILE A 416 28.97 -2.67 -0.87
C ILE A 416 29.03 -2.98 0.62
N SER A 417 28.42 -2.16 1.48
CA SER A 417 28.53 -2.32 2.92
C SER A 417 27.96 -3.65 3.43
N HIS A 418 28.46 -4.06 4.60
CA HIS A 418 27.92 -5.16 5.38
C HIS A 418 26.40 -5.05 5.56
N ARG A 419 25.85 -3.86 5.89
CA ARG A 419 24.40 -3.66 6.02
C ARG A 419 23.68 -3.82 4.69
N ALA A 420 24.19 -3.24 3.60
CA ALA A 420 23.61 -3.40 2.27
C ALA A 420 23.50 -4.87 1.86
N LYS A 421 24.53 -5.67 2.13
CA LYS A 421 24.52 -7.12 1.89
C LYS A 421 23.51 -7.87 2.77
N ALA A 422 23.30 -7.45 4.02
CA ALA A 422 22.28 -8.02 4.89
C ALA A 422 20.86 -7.66 4.40
N LEU A 423 20.63 -6.40 4.02
CA LEU A 423 19.38 -5.90 3.48
C LEU A 423 18.99 -6.59 2.17
N GLU A 424 19.94 -6.82 1.27
CA GLU A 424 19.69 -7.54 0.02
C GLU A 424 19.28 -9.00 0.27
N LYS A 425 19.79 -9.65 1.32
CA LYS A 425 19.33 -10.98 1.72
C LYS A 425 17.91 -10.93 2.29
N LEU A 426 17.60 -9.99 3.18
CA LEU A 426 16.25 -9.78 3.70
C LEU A 426 15.25 -9.53 2.56
N LYS A 427 15.58 -8.61 1.65
CA LYS A 427 14.76 -8.22 0.50
C LYS A 427 14.33 -9.41 -0.37
N LYS A 428 15.23 -10.40 -0.56
CA LYS A 428 14.92 -11.63 -1.32
C LYS A 428 13.88 -12.51 -0.63
N GLU A 429 13.84 -12.49 0.70
CA GLU A 429 12.91 -13.30 1.50
C GLU A 429 11.63 -12.56 1.92
N LEU A 430 11.53 -11.24 1.70
CA LEU A 430 10.38 -10.44 2.17
C LEU A 430 9.03 -11.01 1.73
N LYS A 431 8.91 -11.50 0.48
CA LYS A 431 7.66 -12.09 -0.03
C LYS A 431 7.26 -13.41 0.63
N ASN A 432 8.21 -14.11 1.25
CA ASN A 432 7.96 -15.36 1.96
C ASN A 432 7.69 -15.11 3.44
N ILE A 433 8.19 -14.00 3.98
CA ILE A 433 8.12 -13.63 5.39
C ILE A 433 6.84 -12.85 5.71
N LEU A 434 6.50 -11.86 4.87
CA LEU A 434 5.29 -11.03 4.97
C LEU A 434 4.14 -11.72 4.24
#